data_AF-A0A356ZWM6-F1
#
_entry.id   AF-A0A356ZWM6-F1
#
_cell.length_a   1.000
_cell.length_b   1.000
_cell.length_c   1.000
_cell.angle_alpha   90.00
_cell.angle_beta   90.00
_cell.angle_gamma   90.00
#
_symmetry.space_group_name_H-M   'P 1'
#
loop_
_entity.id
_entity.type
_entity.pdbx_description
1 polymer ?
#
loop_
_entity_poly.entity_id
_entity_poly.type
_entity_poly.pdbx_seq_one_letter_code
_entity_poly.pdbx_strand_id
1 'polypeptide(L)'
;MATRMDDDMVQDYKYVPEDFMKHLMATLGIIIVLVLVLSALFGVPEKPPLTIKGYATQHPVAFEAVATRDLNGQGEIANYGPPYNNGTGYVESDLQKISGIWHPINAEQDFILKPLNMASSINPAISPALRTFESASRAQQIVWANNYEKAVTTHGRYVGGKVVVPAGNYGPVPTLMNATLQLGKSGLMSGALIRNPNVITRFNNLNYLLFLQGAPMHSAAAPLQLKGEQWGIIHAA
;
A
#
# COMPACT_ATOMS: atom_id res chain seq x y z
N MET A 1 -13.20 -16.45 84.77
CA MET A 1 -12.43 -15.23 84.44
C MET A 1 -12.55 -15.07 82.93
N ALA A 2 -13.53 -14.31 82.47
CA ALA A 2 -13.79 -14.12 81.03
C ALA A 2 -13.16 -12.79 80.62
N THR A 3 -12.15 -12.83 79.78
CA THR A 3 -11.58 -11.64 79.14
C THR A 3 -12.63 -11.05 78.20
N ARG A 4 -12.95 -9.79 78.42
CA ARG A 4 -13.95 -9.03 77.66
C ARG A 4 -13.39 -8.83 76.25
N MET A 5 -14.13 -9.24 75.21
CA MET A 5 -13.70 -9.09 73.80
C MET A 5 -13.46 -7.62 73.37
N ASP A 6 -13.81 -6.66 74.23
CA ASP A 6 -13.62 -5.23 74.00
C ASP A 6 -12.20 -4.74 74.30
N ASP A 7 -11.38 -5.50 75.04
CA ASP A 7 -10.02 -5.08 75.47
C ASP A 7 -8.96 -5.15 74.35
N ASP A 8 -9.27 -5.80 73.22
CA ASP A 8 -8.36 -5.94 72.08
C ASP A 8 -8.68 -4.96 70.93
N MET A 9 -9.69 -4.11 71.11
CA MET A 9 -10.07 -3.09 70.15
C MET A 9 -9.29 -1.81 70.45
N VAL A 10 -8.23 -1.54 69.68
CA VAL A 10 -7.51 -0.26 69.72
C VAL A 10 -8.53 0.86 69.49
N GLN A 11 -8.78 1.71 70.50
CA GLN A 11 -9.80 2.77 70.46
C GLN A 11 -9.23 4.16 70.17
N ASP A 12 -7.91 4.28 70.14
CA ASP A 12 -7.22 5.57 70.01
C ASP A 12 -6.67 5.72 68.58
N TYR A 13 -7.55 6.11 67.65
CA TYR A 13 -7.15 6.43 66.26
C TYR A 13 -6.93 7.93 66.12
N LYS A 14 -5.69 8.32 65.82
CA LYS A 14 -5.39 9.68 65.37
C LYS A 14 -5.84 9.83 63.92
N TYR A 15 -7.02 10.41 63.70
CA TYR A 15 -7.46 10.80 62.36
C TYR A 15 -6.53 11.90 61.82
N VAL A 16 -5.84 11.60 60.73
CA VAL A 16 -5.14 12.63 59.94
C VAL A 16 -6.14 13.11 58.89
N PRO A 17 -6.49 14.42 58.84
CA PRO A 17 -7.34 14.94 57.80
C PRO A 17 -6.58 14.87 56.46
N GLU A 18 -6.85 13.80 55.72
CA GLU A 18 -6.32 13.58 54.39
C GLU A 18 -7.13 14.39 53.37
N ASP A 19 -6.45 15.29 52.65
CA ASP A 19 -7.06 15.99 51.53
C ASP A 19 -6.94 15.10 50.28
N PHE A 20 -8.00 14.32 50.03
CA PHE A 20 -8.09 13.46 48.85
C PHE A 20 -7.98 14.24 47.54
N MET A 21 -8.43 15.50 47.49
CA MET A 21 -8.34 16.33 46.30
C MET A 21 -6.88 16.68 46.00
N LYS A 22 -6.10 17.00 47.04
CA LYS A 22 -4.66 17.26 46.91
C LYS A 22 -3.91 16.03 46.37
N HIS A 23 -4.19 14.84 46.87
CA HIS A 23 -3.55 13.60 46.41
C HIS A 23 -3.96 13.24 44.98
N LEU A 24 -5.24 13.40 44.64
CA LEU A 24 -5.74 13.19 43.29
C LEU A 24 -5.03 14.12 42.29
N MET A 25 -4.97 15.43 42.58
CA MET A 25 -4.36 16.40 41.69
C MET A 25 -2.84 16.24 41.59
N ALA A 26 -2.16 15.94 42.69
CA ALA A 26 -0.72 15.68 42.68
C ALA A 26 -0.38 14.42 41.87
N THR A 27 -1.13 13.33 42.08
CA THR A 27 -0.93 12.07 41.35
C THR A 27 -1.24 12.23 39.87
N LEU A 28 -2.33 12.92 39.52
CA LEU A 28 -2.68 13.22 38.13
C LEU A 28 -1.59 14.04 37.43
N GLY A 29 -1.07 15.08 38.10
CA GLY A 29 0.03 15.89 37.58
C GLY A 29 1.30 15.05 37.33
N ILE A 30 1.67 14.19 38.29
CA ILE A 30 2.82 13.29 38.14
C ILE A 30 2.61 12.33 36.96
N ILE A 31 1.44 11.71 36.84
CA ILE A 31 1.14 10.79 35.75
C ILE A 31 1.18 11.50 34.40
N ILE A 32 0.62 12.71 34.27
CA ILE A 32 0.67 13.48 33.03
C ILE A 32 2.11 13.76 32.61
N VAL A 33 2.93 14.25 33.54
CA VAL A 33 4.35 14.54 33.27
C VAL A 33 5.08 13.26 32.87
N LEU A 34 4.86 12.17 33.60
CA LEU A 34 5.47 10.87 33.29
C LEU A 34 5.06 10.38 31.90
N VAL A 35 3.77 10.45 31.54
CA VAL A 35 3.28 10.04 30.22
C VAL A 35 3.89 10.88 29.11
N LEU A 36 4.00 12.21 29.29
CA LEU A 36 4.62 13.08 28.28
C LEU A 36 6.11 12.78 28.10
N VAL A 37 6.84 12.55 29.21
CA VAL A 37 8.26 12.18 29.16
C VAL A 37 8.44 10.83 28.46
N LEU A 38 7.66 9.82 28.85
CA LEU A 38 7.71 8.50 28.22
C LEU A 38 7.30 8.57 26.74
N SER A 39 6.29 9.37 26.39
CA SER A 39 5.88 9.58 24.99
C SER A 39 6.95 10.28 24.17
N ALA A 40 7.74 11.19 24.74
CA ALA A 40 8.83 11.84 24.04
C ALA A 40 10.05 10.91 23.87
N LEU A 41 10.33 10.08 24.87
CA LEU A 41 11.46 9.14 24.86
C LEU A 41 11.19 7.88 24.02
N PHE A 42 9.94 7.40 24.03
CA PHE A 42 9.52 6.15 23.39
C PHE A 42 8.51 6.36 22.26
N GLY A 43 8.29 7.61 21.84
CA GLY A 43 7.41 7.94 20.73
C GLY A 43 7.96 7.42 19.41
N VAL A 44 7.08 6.78 18.64
CA VAL A 44 7.38 6.27 17.29
C VAL A 44 7.25 7.42 16.28
N PRO A 45 8.26 7.70 15.44
CA PRO A 45 8.15 8.72 14.40
C PRO A 45 7.07 8.33 13.38
N GLU A 46 6.03 9.17 13.25
CA GLU A 46 4.98 8.94 12.24
C GLU A 46 5.57 9.04 10.83
N LYS A 47 5.38 7.99 10.03
CA LYS A 47 5.70 7.99 8.60
C LYS A 47 4.44 8.27 7.78
N PRO A 48 4.50 9.15 6.77
CA PRO A 48 3.37 9.37 5.89
C PRO A 48 3.00 8.07 5.16
N PRO A 49 1.70 7.82 4.91
CA PRO A 49 1.27 6.62 4.21
C PRO A 49 1.82 6.59 2.79
N LEU A 50 2.16 5.38 2.32
CA LEU A 50 2.52 5.16 0.93
C LEU A 50 1.27 5.35 0.06
N THR A 51 1.25 6.41 -0.74
CA THR A 51 0.14 6.72 -1.65
C THR A 51 0.58 6.62 -3.11
N ILE A 52 -0.34 6.27 -4.01
CA ILE A 52 -0.10 6.20 -5.46
C ILE A 52 0.44 7.52 -5.99
N LYS A 53 -0.19 8.64 -5.58
CA LYS A 53 0.25 9.99 -5.96
C LYS A 53 1.66 10.30 -5.45
N GLY A 54 1.93 10.00 -4.17
CA GLY A 54 3.24 10.22 -3.57
C GLY A 54 4.32 9.42 -4.29
N TYR A 55 4.09 8.12 -4.49
CA TYR A 55 5.04 7.23 -5.14
C TYR A 55 5.29 7.61 -6.62
N ALA A 56 4.23 7.90 -7.39
CA ALA A 56 4.36 8.36 -8.78
C ALA A 56 5.12 9.69 -8.91
N THR A 57 5.03 10.57 -7.91
CA THR A 57 5.72 11.86 -7.91
C THR A 57 7.18 11.72 -7.52
N GLN A 58 7.48 10.91 -6.50
CA GLN A 58 8.83 10.75 -5.96
C GLN A 58 9.68 9.77 -6.77
N HIS A 59 9.06 8.76 -7.37
CA HIS A 59 9.73 7.67 -8.08
C HIS A 59 9.11 7.41 -9.47
N PRO A 60 9.08 8.40 -10.39
CA PRO A 60 8.37 8.29 -11.66
C PRO A 60 8.86 7.13 -12.54
N VAL A 61 10.17 6.89 -12.60
CA VAL A 61 10.75 5.77 -13.39
C VAL A 61 10.37 4.42 -12.78
N ALA A 62 10.48 4.27 -11.46
CA ALA A 62 10.13 3.02 -10.78
C ALA A 62 8.62 2.76 -10.82
N PHE A 63 7.80 3.81 -10.75
CA PHE A 63 6.36 3.73 -10.93
C PHE A 63 6.00 3.16 -12.31
N GLU A 64 6.61 3.66 -13.38
CA GLU A 64 6.39 3.10 -14.72
C GLU A 64 6.92 1.67 -14.85
N ALA A 65 8.03 1.33 -14.21
CA ALA A 65 8.53 -0.05 -14.20
C ALA A 65 7.51 -1.01 -13.57
N VAL A 66 6.96 -0.65 -12.40
CA VAL A 66 5.91 -1.43 -11.72
C VAL A 66 4.66 -1.53 -12.59
N ALA A 67 4.16 -0.41 -13.12
CA ALA A 67 2.98 -0.40 -13.97
C ALA A 67 3.17 -1.22 -15.27
N THR A 68 4.38 -1.22 -15.85
CA THR A 68 4.71 -2.03 -17.03
C THR A 68 4.72 -3.51 -16.69
N ARG A 69 5.22 -3.85 -15.50
CA ARG A 69 5.24 -5.22 -14.97
C ARG A 69 3.83 -5.74 -14.65
N ASP A 70 2.93 -4.87 -14.22
CA ASP A 70 1.51 -5.24 -14.14
C ASP A 70 0.91 -5.46 -15.53
N LEU A 71 1.25 -4.61 -16.51
CA LEU A 71 0.78 -4.71 -17.90
C LEU A 71 1.22 -6.00 -18.59
N ASN A 72 2.45 -6.48 -18.37
CA ASN A 72 2.92 -7.75 -18.95
C ASN A 72 2.50 -8.99 -18.15
N GLY A 73 1.72 -8.83 -17.08
CA GLY A 73 1.24 -9.93 -16.24
C GLY A 73 2.32 -10.58 -15.38
N GLN A 74 3.45 -9.88 -15.16
CA GLN A 74 4.53 -10.34 -14.26
C GLN A 74 4.55 -9.57 -12.93
N GLY A 75 3.55 -8.71 -12.71
CA GLY A 75 3.31 -8.02 -11.45
C GLY A 75 3.18 -9.02 -10.30
N GLU A 76 3.47 -8.58 -9.07
CA GLU A 76 3.56 -9.48 -7.93
C GLU A 76 2.22 -10.21 -7.66
N ILE A 77 1.09 -9.50 -7.76
CA ILE A 77 -0.21 -10.16 -7.65
C ILE A 77 -0.48 -11.11 -8.79
N ALA A 78 -0.02 -10.84 -10.01
CA ALA A 78 -0.30 -11.68 -11.17
C ALA A 78 0.24 -13.12 -10.99
N ASN A 79 1.28 -13.28 -10.17
CA ASN A 79 1.85 -14.58 -9.79
C ASN A 79 1.45 -15.04 -8.37
N TYR A 80 0.47 -14.41 -7.72
CA TYR A 80 0.14 -14.71 -6.31
C TYR A 80 -0.44 -16.10 -6.09
N GLY A 81 -1.55 -16.40 -6.77
CA GLY A 81 -2.38 -17.59 -6.56
C GLY A 81 -3.76 -17.29 -5.96
N PRO A 82 -4.53 -18.34 -5.59
CA PRO A 82 -5.84 -18.17 -4.99
C PRO A 82 -5.77 -17.34 -3.70
N PRO A 83 -6.77 -16.49 -3.39
CA PRO A 83 -8.09 -16.39 -4.04
C PRO A 83 -8.15 -15.43 -5.24
N TYR A 84 -7.00 -14.95 -5.75
CA TYR A 84 -6.95 -13.87 -6.74
C TYR A 84 -6.76 -14.34 -8.18
N ASN A 85 -5.91 -15.34 -8.41
CA ASN A 85 -5.60 -15.86 -9.74
C ASN A 85 -4.99 -17.26 -9.66
N ASN A 86 -4.51 -17.76 -10.81
CA ASN A 86 -3.91 -19.08 -10.95
C ASN A 86 -2.38 -19.10 -10.74
N GLY A 87 -1.80 -18.04 -10.19
CA GLY A 87 -0.38 -17.99 -9.85
C GLY A 87 0.02 -19.02 -8.79
N THR A 88 1.32 -19.22 -8.62
CA THR A 88 1.86 -20.18 -7.63
C THR A 88 2.98 -19.61 -6.78
N GLY A 89 3.22 -18.30 -6.83
CA GLY A 89 4.33 -17.65 -6.13
C GLY A 89 4.15 -17.57 -4.61
N TYR A 90 2.91 -17.56 -4.11
CA TYR A 90 2.59 -17.39 -2.69
C TYR A 90 1.50 -18.38 -2.24
N VAL A 91 1.50 -19.58 -2.82
CA VAL A 91 0.60 -20.65 -2.39
C VAL A 91 1.24 -21.41 -1.24
N GLU A 92 0.66 -21.27 -0.05
CA GLU A 92 1.18 -21.84 1.20
C GLU A 92 0.74 -23.30 1.41
N SER A 93 -0.37 -23.71 0.79
CA SER A 93 -0.91 -25.07 0.94
C SER A 93 -1.79 -25.46 -0.23
N ASP A 94 -1.89 -26.77 -0.50
CA ASP A 94 -2.84 -27.30 -1.48
C ASP A 94 -4.31 -27.04 -1.07
N LEU A 95 -4.60 -26.83 0.22
CA LEU A 95 -5.93 -26.39 0.68
C LEU A 95 -6.33 -25.02 0.11
N GLN A 96 -5.37 -24.12 -0.11
CA GLN A 96 -5.60 -22.83 -0.76
C GLN A 96 -5.97 -22.99 -2.24
N LYS A 97 -5.46 -24.03 -2.92
CA LYS A 97 -5.86 -24.33 -4.29
C LYS A 97 -7.30 -24.84 -4.37
N ILE A 98 -7.75 -25.57 -3.34
CA ILE A 98 -9.12 -26.09 -3.24
C ILE A 98 -10.13 -24.95 -3.08
N SER A 99 -9.78 -23.89 -2.32
CA SER A 99 -10.68 -22.74 -2.20
C SER A 99 -10.91 -22.08 -3.55
N GLY A 100 -9.91 -22.02 -4.44
CA GLY A 100 -10.08 -21.49 -5.79
C GLY A 100 -10.19 -19.95 -5.83
N ILE A 101 -10.63 -19.38 -6.96
CA ILE A 101 -10.60 -17.93 -7.20
C ILE A 101 -11.96 -17.30 -6.89
N TRP A 102 -12.03 -16.49 -5.84
CA TRP A 102 -13.26 -15.79 -5.41
C TRP A 102 -13.15 -14.26 -5.55
N HIS A 103 -11.93 -13.73 -5.62
CA HIS A 103 -11.66 -12.31 -5.82
C HIS A 103 -10.75 -12.13 -7.04
N PRO A 104 -11.23 -12.41 -8.26
CA PRO A 104 -10.37 -12.45 -9.44
C PRO A 104 -9.70 -11.10 -9.68
N ILE A 105 -8.39 -11.14 -9.90
CA ILE A 105 -7.58 -9.98 -10.29
C ILE A 105 -6.84 -10.31 -11.58
N ASN A 106 -7.00 -9.44 -12.57
CA ASN A 106 -6.14 -9.39 -13.74
C ASN A 106 -5.38 -8.06 -13.70
N ALA A 107 -4.13 -8.08 -13.24
CA ALA A 107 -3.34 -6.85 -13.03
C ALA A 107 -3.28 -5.97 -14.29
N GLU A 108 -3.07 -6.56 -15.46
CA GLU A 108 -3.05 -5.83 -16.73
C GLU A 108 -4.36 -5.07 -16.97
N GLN A 109 -5.51 -5.75 -16.82
CA GLN A 109 -6.81 -5.16 -17.08
C GLN A 109 -7.24 -4.20 -15.97
N ASP A 110 -7.13 -4.63 -14.72
CA ASP A 110 -7.68 -3.97 -13.55
C ASP A 110 -6.81 -2.80 -13.09
N PHE A 111 -5.48 -2.90 -13.24
CA PHE A 111 -4.56 -1.87 -12.77
C PHE A 111 -4.16 -0.89 -13.87
N ILE A 112 -4.16 -1.31 -15.14
CA ILE A 112 -3.61 -0.49 -16.23
C ILE A 112 -4.69 -0.14 -17.26
N LEU A 113 -5.23 -1.13 -17.98
CA LEU A 113 -6.05 -0.87 -19.16
C LEU A 113 -7.40 -0.24 -18.82
N LYS A 114 -8.13 -0.74 -17.80
CA LYS A 114 -9.39 -0.14 -17.37
C LYS A 114 -9.19 1.29 -16.83
N PRO A 115 -8.23 1.57 -15.94
CA PRO A 115 -7.94 2.94 -15.52
C PRO A 115 -7.57 3.89 -16.67
N LEU A 116 -6.75 3.44 -17.63
CA LEU A 116 -6.41 4.24 -18.80
C LEU A 116 -7.62 4.46 -19.72
N ASN A 117 -8.48 3.47 -19.88
CA ASN A 117 -9.72 3.62 -20.64
C ASN A 117 -10.65 4.65 -19.98
N MET A 118 -10.80 4.62 -18.66
CA MET A 118 -11.52 5.67 -17.92
C MET A 118 -10.88 7.05 -18.12
N ALA A 119 -9.55 7.13 -18.02
CA ALA A 119 -8.81 8.38 -18.23
C ALA A 119 -8.96 8.91 -19.66
N SER A 120 -9.16 8.04 -20.65
CA SER A 120 -9.34 8.44 -22.04
C SER A 120 -10.60 9.29 -22.28
N SER A 121 -11.60 9.19 -21.40
CA SER A 121 -12.79 10.07 -21.43
C SER A 121 -12.47 11.53 -21.07
N ILE A 122 -11.39 11.75 -20.30
CA ILE A 122 -10.92 13.08 -19.89
C ILE A 122 -9.79 13.54 -20.82
N ASN A 123 -8.92 12.63 -21.24
CA ASN A 123 -7.81 12.87 -22.16
C ASN A 123 -7.88 11.95 -23.38
N PRO A 124 -8.55 12.37 -24.47
CA PRO A 124 -8.71 11.57 -25.69
C PRO A 124 -7.40 11.19 -26.38
N ALA A 125 -6.27 11.85 -26.05
CA ALA A 125 -4.96 11.53 -26.62
C ALA A 125 -4.46 10.12 -26.24
N ILE A 126 -5.04 9.49 -25.21
CA ILE A 126 -4.71 8.13 -24.76
C ILE A 126 -5.32 7.08 -25.71
N SER A 127 -6.49 7.36 -26.31
CA SER A 127 -7.29 6.36 -27.04
C SER A 127 -6.58 5.71 -28.23
N PRO A 128 -5.76 6.42 -29.06
CA PRO A 128 -5.03 5.78 -30.14
C PRO A 128 -4.05 4.71 -29.65
N ALA A 129 -3.30 5.02 -28.58
CA ALA A 129 -2.33 4.09 -28.00
C ALA A 129 -3.02 2.86 -27.39
N LEU A 130 -4.15 3.06 -26.69
CA LEU A 130 -4.97 1.96 -26.17
C LEU A 130 -5.46 1.05 -27.30
N ARG A 131 -6.07 1.60 -28.35
CA ARG A 131 -6.54 0.82 -29.49
C ARG A 131 -5.42 0.05 -30.17
N THR A 132 -4.26 0.67 -30.38
CA THR A 132 -3.10 -0.03 -30.95
C THR A 132 -2.66 -1.19 -30.09
N PHE A 133 -2.61 -1.02 -28.76
CA PHE A 133 -2.23 -2.08 -27.84
C PHE A 133 -3.26 -3.22 -27.82
N GLU A 134 -4.53 -2.89 -27.66
CA GLU A 134 -5.64 -3.86 -27.56
C GLU A 134 -5.89 -4.61 -28.88
N SER A 135 -5.63 -3.98 -30.02
CA SER A 135 -5.75 -4.62 -31.34
C SER A 135 -4.61 -5.58 -31.68
N ALA A 136 -3.47 -5.47 -30.99
CA ALA A 136 -2.31 -6.32 -31.23
C ALA A 136 -2.51 -7.72 -30.64
N SER A 137 -1.82 -8.72 -31.20
CA SER A 137 -1.84 -10.07 -30.63
C SER A 137 -1.26 -10.08 -29.21
N ARG A 138 -1.68 -11.03 -28.39
CA ARG A 138 -1.16 -11.17 -27.03
C ARG A 138 0.36 -11.31 -27.00
N ALA A 139 0.92 -12.06 -27.95
CA ALA A 139 2.37 -12.20 -28.09
C ALA A 139 3.05 -10.85 -28.35
N GLN A 140 2.47 -10.02 -29.20
CA GLN A 140 3.00 -8.69 -29.51
C GLN A 140 2.93 -7.74 -28.30
N GLN A 141 1.81 -7.75 -27.56
CA GLN A 141 1.64 -6.97 -26.33
C GLN A 141 2.73 -7.31 -25.30
N ILE A 142 2.97 -8.61 -25.07
CA ILE A 142 4.00 -9.10 -24.14
C ILE A 142 5.40 -8.70 -24.62
N VAL A 143 5.70 -8.83 -25.91
CA VAL A 143 7.01 -8.41 -26.47
C VAL A 143 7.24 -6.92 -26.22
N TRP A 144 6.25 -6.07 -26.52
CA TRP A 144 6.35 -4.63 -26.30
C TRP A 144 6.54 -4.28 -24.82
N ALA A 145 5.73 -4.87 -23.94
CA ALA A 145 5.78 -4.58 -22.52
C ALA A 145 7.08 -5.08 -21.87
N ASN A 146 7.55 -6.29 -22.21
CA ASN A 146 8.83 -6.81 -21.72
C ASN A 146 10.03 -5.99 -22.21
N ASN A 147 10.01 -5.56 -23.47
CA ASN A 147 11.07 -4.70 -23.99
C ASN A 147 11.08 -3.34 -23.30
N TYR A 148 9.90 -2.76 -23.05
CA TYR A 148 9.79 -1.50 -22.35
C TYR A 148 10.20 -1.61 -20.89
N GLU A 149 9.77 -2.66 -20.17
CA GLU A 149 10.16 -2.92 -18.77
C GLU A 149 11.68 -2.96 -18.63
N LYS A 150 12.37 -3.69 -19.52
CA LYS A 150 13.84 -3.72 -19.56
C LYS A 150 14.41 -2.32 -19.77
N ALA A 151 13.91 -1.60 -20.78
CA ALA A 151 14.42 -0.28 -21.14
C ALA A 151 14.20 0.78 -20.04
N VAL A 152 13.04 0.79 -19.40
CA VAL A 152 12.71 1.74 -18.32
C VAL A 152 13.50 1.43 -17.06
N THR A 153 13.73 0.15 -16.76
CA THR A 153 14.52 -0.26 -15.59
C THR A 153 16.00 0.06 -15.76
N THR A 154 16.58 -0.13 -16.96
CA THR A 154 18.03 0.08 -17.18
C THR A 154 18.39 1.49 -17.62
N HIS A 155 17.49 2.17 -18.35
CA HIS A 155 17.80 3.43 -19.05
C HIS A 155 16.72 4.50 -18.87
N GLY A 156 15.69 4.25 -18.07
CA GLY A 156 14.61 5.20 -17.82
C GLY A 156 15.12 6.49 -17.18
N ARG A 157 14.67 7.62 -17.72
CA ARG A 157 14.96 8.95 -17.19
C ARG A 157 13.69 9.76 -17.12
N TYR A 158 13.53 10.56 -16.07
CA TYR A 158 12.42 11.48 -15.97
C TYR A 158 12.83 12.87 -16.46
N VAL A 159 12.28 13.30 -17.60
CA VAL A 159 12.64 14.56 -18.28
C VAL A 159 11.37 15.26 -18.74
N GLY A 160 11.21 16.54 -18.42
CA GLY A 160 10.10 17.36 -18.92
C GLY A 160 8.71 16.81 -18.55
N GLY A 161 8.58 16.19 -17.37
CA GLY A 161 7.31 15.67 -16.88
C GLY A 161 6.95 14.25 -17.32
N LYS A 162 7.80 13.60 -18.12
CA LYS A 162 7.60 12.26 -18.68
C LYS A 162 8.80 11.36 -18.45
N VAL A 163 8.58 10.05 -18.42
CA VAL A 163 9.67 9.07 -18.46
C VAL A 163 10.03 8.81 -19.91
N VAL A 164 11.33 8.85 -20.19
CA VAL A 164 11.91 8.60 -21.51
C VAL A 164 12.92 7.46 -21.42
N VAL A 165 12.95 6.67 -22.48
CA VAL A 165 13.90 5.55 -22.67
C VAL A 165 14.53 5.70 -24.06
N PRO A 166 15.69 5.06 -24.33
CA PRO A 166 16.25 4.95 -25.67
C PRO A 166 15.24 4.36 -26.65
N ALA A 167 15.39 4.64 -27.95
CA ALA A 167 14.49 4.09 -28.96
C ALA A 167 14.55 2.55 -29.00
N GLY A 168 13.41 1.92 -29.23
CA GLY A 168 13.30 0.47 -29.32
C GLY A 168 11.89 0.02 -29.67
N ASN A 169 11.71 -1.31 -29.78
CA ASN A 169 10.43 -1.91 -30.15
C ASN A 169 9.52 -2.06 -28.93
N TYR A 170 8.76 -1.00 -28.64
CA TYR A 170 7.84 -0.92 -27.49
C TYR A 170 6.38 -0.69 -27.89
N GLY A 171 6.08 -0.54 -29.19
CA GLY A 171 4.75 -0.20 -29.67
C GLY A 171 4.19 1.04 -28.94
N PRO A 172 2.92 1.00 -28.48
CA PRO A 172 2.29 2.12 -27.76
C PRO A 172 2.62 2.18 -26.25
N VAL A 173 3.39 1.22 -25.70
CA VAL A 173 3.62 1.09 -24.26
C VAL A 173 4.22 2.35 -23.61
N PRO A 174 5.22 3.05 -24.18
CA PRO A 174 5.75 4.27 -23.56
C PRO A 174 4.68 5.36 -23.38
N THR A 175 3.75 5.48 -24.33
CA THR A 175 2.64 6.43 -24.26
C THR A 175 1.64 6.03 -23.18
N LEU A 176 1.30 4.73 -23.09
CA LEU A 176 0.41 4.20 -22.06
C LEU A 176 1.01 4.41 -20.67
N MET A 177 2.28 4.08 -20.46
CA MET A 177 2.95 4.21 -19.16
C MET A 177 3.09 5.66 -18.73
N ASN A 178 3.40 6.58 -19.65
CA ASN A 178 3.40 8.00 -19.35
C ASN A 178 1.99 8.50 -18.99
N ALA A 179 0.94 8.01 -19.65
CA ALA A 179 -0.43 8.33 -19.27
C ALA A 179 -0.78 7.79 -17.87
N THR A 180 -0.36 6.57 -17.53
CA THR A 180 -0.51 5.98 -16.19
C THR A 180 0.23 6.82 -15.16
N LEU A 181 1.44 7.29 -15.47
CA LEU A 181 2.23 8.17 -14.60
C LEU A 181 1.52 9.49 -14.34
N GLN A 182 0.97 10.14 -15.38
CA GLN A 182 0.19 11.38 -15.17
C GLN A 182 -1.07 11.12 -14.34
N LEU A 183 -1.75 10.00 -14.58
CA LEU A 183 -2.93 9.60 -13.81
C LEU A 183 -2.56 9.38 -12.33
N GLY A 184 -1.43 8.71 -12.07
CA GLY A 184 -0.86 8.53 -10.73
C GLY A 184 -0.55 9.86 -10.05
N LYS A 185 0.22 10.74 -10.70
CA LYS A 185 0.61 12.05 -10.17
C LYS A 185 -0.56 12.99 -9.92
N SER A 186 -1.64 12.88 -10.69
CA SER A 186 -2.86 13.66 -10.47
C SER A 186 -3.64 13.22 -9.22
N GLY A 187 -3.45 11.97 -8.77
CA GLY A 187 -4.28 11.34 -7.73
C GLY A 187 -5.58 10.71 -8.25
N LEU A 188 -5.91 10.89 -9.54
CA LEU A 188 -7.10 10.29 -10.15
C LEU A 188 -6.99 8.76 -10.27
N MET A 189 -5.77 8.21 -10.26
CA MET A 189 -5.54 6.75 -10.31
C MET A 189 -6.25 6.01 -9.18
N SER A 190 -6.23 6.55 -7.95
CA SER A 190 -6.93 5.95 -6.81
C SER A 190 -8.44 5.85 -7.06
N GLY A 191 -9.03 6.87 -7.66
CA GLY A 191 -10.43 6.85 -8.07
C GLY A 191 -10.70 5.86 -9.20
N ALA A 192 -9.79 5.74 -10.17
CA ALA A 192 -9.92 4.83 -11.30
C ALA A 192 -9.83 3.35 -10.88
N LEU A 193 -9.02 3.03 -9.86
CA LEU A 193 -8.87 1.67 -9.32
C LEU A 193 -10.05 1.21 -8.47
N ILE A 194 -10.77 2.14 -7.83
CA ILE A 194 -11.93 1.83 -6.97
C ILE A 194 -13.25 1.88 -7.76
N ARG A 195 -13.29 2.62 -8.87
CA ARG A 195 -14.53 2.87 -9.61
C ARG A 195 -15.01 1.60 -10.29
N ASN A 196 -16.12 1.06 -9.79
CA ASN A 196 -16.92 0.09 -10.49
C ASN A 196 -18.19 0.78 -11.02
N PRO A 197 -18.39 0.89 -12.35
CA PRO A 197 -19.58 1.55 -12.91
C PRO A 197 -20.87 0.78 -12.63
N ASN A 198 -20.79 -0.50 -12.25
CA ASN A 198 -21.95 -1.38 -12.12
C ASN A 198 -22.49 -1.49 -10.68
N VAL A 199 -21.85 -0.84 -9.69
CA VAL A 199 -22.22 -0.98 -8.27
C VAL A 199 -22.25 0.39 -7.61
N ILE A 200 -23.41 0.75 -7.04
CA ILE A 200 -23.60 2.03 -6.34
C ILE A 200 -22.79 2.05 -5.03
N THR A 201 -22.67 0.90 -4.37
CA THR A 201 -21.90 0.73 -3.12
C THR A 201 -20.44 0.39 -3.39
N ARG A 202 -19.52 1.18 -2.82
CA ARG A 202 -18.07 1.12 -3.04
C ARG A 202 -17.34 0.49 -1.86
N PHE A 203 -17.55 -0.80 -1.63
CA PHE A 203 -16.87 -1.53 -0.56
C PHE A 203 -15.62 -2.29 -1.02
N ASN A 204 -15.45 -2.46 -2.34
CA ASN A 204 -14.29 -3.12 -2.90
C ASN A 204 -13.20 -2.10 -3.29
N ASN A 205 -12.15 -2.01 -2.47
CA ASN A 205 -10.96 -1.18 -2.70
C ASN A 205 -9.72 -2.03 -2.99
N LEU A 206 -9.90 -3.31 -3.31
CA LEU A 206 -8.83 -4.29 -3.47
C LEU A 206 -7.79 -3.85 -4.51
N ASN A 207 -8.23 -3.38 -5.69
CA ASN A 207 -7.29 -2.93 -6.73
C ASN A 207 -6.45 -1.73 -6.27
N TYR A 208 -7.04 -0.82 -5.51
CA TYR A 208 -6.33 0.32 -4.95
C TYR A 208 -5.29 -0.10 -3.90
N LEU A 209 -5.63 -1.06 -3.04
CA LEU A 209 -4.72 -1.58 -2.02
C LEU A 209 -3.54 -2.34 -2.63
N LEU A 210 -3.79 -3.10 -3.69
CA LEU A 210 -2.79 -3.99 -4.29
C LEU A 210 -1.95 -3.31 -5.37
N PHE A 211 -2.34 -2.16 -5.90
CA PHE A 211 -1.62 -1.50 -7.00
C PHE A 211 -0.13 -1.21 -6.69
N LEU A 212 0.21 -0.82 -5.47
CA LEU A 212 1.60 -0.53 -5.07
C LEU A 212 2.32 -1.70 -4.40
N GLN A 213 1.74 -2.90 -4.41
CA GLN A 213 2.38 -4.04 -3.79
C GLN A 213 3.73 -4.37 -4.45
N GLY A 214 4.55 -5.14 -3.74
CA GLY A 214 5.86 -5.55 -4.21
C GLY A 214 6.92 -4.48 -4.06
N ALA A 215 7.66 -4.17 -5.14
CA ALA A 215 8.82 -3.29 -5.06
C ALA A 215 8.57 -1.94 -4.34
N PRO A 216 7.45 -1.21 -4.54
CA PRO A 216 7.16 0.00 -3.79
C PRO A 216 7.01 -0.26 -2.29
N MET A 217 6.21 -1.27 -1.89
CA MET A 217 6.02 -1.65 -0.48
C MET A 217 7.30 -2.16 0.17
N HIS A 218 8.08 -3.03 -0.51
CA HIS A 218 9.36 -3.51 -0.02
C HIS A 218 10.38 -2.38 0.16
N SER A 219 10.40 -1.41 -0.76
CA SER A 219 11.29 -0.23 -0.64
C SER A 219 10.88 0.66 0.53
N ALA A 220 9.59 0.84 0.76
CA ALA A 220 9.07 1.62 1.88
C ALA A 220 9.31 0.90 3.24
N ALA A 221 9.20 -0.43 3.27
CA ALA A 221 9.39 -1.24 4.47
C ALA A 221 10.87 -1.44 4.85
N ALA A 222 11.78 -1.41 3.88
CA ALA A 222 13.21 -1.63 4.07
C ALA A 222 13.87 -0.77 5.17
N PRO A 223 13.76 0.58 5.14
CA PRO A 223 14.37 1.42 6.18
C PRO A 223 13.75 1.22 7.56
N LEU A 224 12.54 0.65 7.64
CA LEU A 224 11.82 0.38 8.88
C LEU A 224 12.08 -1.04 9.42
N GLN A 225 12.89 -1.85 8.72
CA GLN A 225 13.10 -3.26 9.06
C GLN A 225 11.79 -4.06 9.09
N LEU A 226 10.79 -3.65 8.29
CA LEU A 226 9.45 -4.24 8.22
C LEU A 226 9.27 -5.21 7.06
N LYS A 227 10.37 -5.70 6.47
CA LYS A 227 10.29 -6.64 5.34
C LYS A 227 9.77 -8.03 5.74
N GLY A 228 9.71 -8.34 7.04
CA GLY A 228 9.26 -9.64 7.52
C GLY A 228 10.28 -10.78 7.34
N GLU A 229 11.50 -10.48 6.89
CA GLU A 229 12.62 -11.45 6.77
C GLU A 229 13.07 -12.01 8.15
N GLN A 230 12.65 -11.36 9.23
CA GLN A 230 12.94 -11.74 10.62
C GLN A 230 11.64 -12.13 11.31
N TRP A 231 11.27 -13.41 11.23
CA TRP A 231 10.25 -14.13 12.02
C TRP A 231 9.51 -13.31 13.10
N GLY A 232 8.58 -12.44 12.71
CA GLY A 232 7.73 -11.68 13.63
C GLY A 232 8.42 -10.58 14.46
N ILE A 233 9.71 -10.28 14.26
CA ILE A 233 10.35 -9.11 14.86
C ILE A 233 10.06 -7.91 13.98
N ILE A 234 8.91 -7.28 14.25
CA ILE A 234 8.59 -5.95 13.77
C ILE A 234 9.33 -4.98 14.69
N HIS A 235 10.41 -4.38 14.21
CA HIS A 235 10.98 -3.22 14.90
C HIS A 235 9.94 -2.10 14.82
N ALA A 236 9.67 -1.44 15.95
CA ALA A 236 8.77 -0.30 15.96
C ALA A 236 9.27 0.73 14.94
N ALA A 237 8.35 1.23 14.09
CA ALA A 237 8.65 2.29 13.12
C ALA A 237 9.19 3.54 13.81
#